data_AF-A0A917XXT1-F1
#
_entry.id   AF-A0A917XXT1-F1
#
_cell.length_a   1.000
_cell.length_b   1.000
_cell.length_c   1.000
_cell.angle_alpha   90.00
_cell.angle_beta   90.00
_cell.angle_gamma   90.00
#
_symmetry.space_group_name_H-M   'P 1'
#
loop_
_entity.id
_entity.type
_entity.pdbx_description
1 polymer ?
#
loop_
_entity_poly.entity_id
_entity_poly.type
_entity_poly.pdbx_seq_one_letter_code
_entity_poly.pdbx_strand_id
1 'polypeptide(L)' 'MLWEEVRLTYPNKWVVFEAIKAHSDNNYRMIDDIAVIDYFDDSMEAFRRHAELQKQKPRRELYFFSYFQKET' A
#
# COMPACT_ATOMS: atom_id res chain seq x y z
N MET A 1 7.67 7.99 -1.59
CA MET A 1 6.59 8.83 -1.02
C MET A 1 6.39 8.41 0.42
N LEU A 2 6.03 9.34 1.28
CA LEU A 2 5.58 9.02 2.64
C LEU A 2 4.13 8.53 2.59
N TRP A 3 3.74 7.66 3.53
CA TRP A 3 2.35 7.18 3.62
C TRP A 3 1.35 8.34 3.79
N GLU A 4 1.75 9.42 4.47
CA GLU A 4 0.91 10.60 4.68
C GLU A 4 0.52 11.29 3.36
N GLU A 5 1.46 11.41 2.43
CA GLU A 5 1.23 12.01 1.11
C GLU A 5 0.28 11.15 0.27
N VAL A 6 0.39 9.83 0.38
CA VAL A 6 -0.49 8.88 -0.30
C VAL A 6 -1.93 9.02 0.19
N ARG A 7 -2.16 9.22 1.50
CA ARG A 7 -3.52 9.46 2.04
C ARG A 7 -4.17 10.73 1.50
N LEU A 8 -3.37 11.76 1.23
CA LEU A 8 -3.87 13.02 0.65
C LEU A 8 -4.10 12.90 -0.85
N THR A 9 -3.27 12.12 -1.54
CA THR A 9 -3.32 11.95 -3.00
C THR A 9 -4.43 10.98 -3.43
N TYR A 10 -4.68 9.94 -2.63
CA TYR A 10 -5.63 8.86 -2.92
C TYR A 10 -6.66 8.69 -1.79
N PRO A 11 -7.46 9.73 -1.47
CA PRO A 11 -8.44 9.66 -0.40
C PRO A 11 -9.52 8.62 -0.74
N ASN A 12 -9.89 7.79 0.24
CA ASN A 12 -10.92 6.75 0.12
C ASN A 12 -10.65 5.72 -1.01
N LYS A 13 -9.39 5.56 -1.41
CA LYS A 13 -8.97 4.54 -2.39
C LYS A 13 -8.22 3.41 -1.70
N TRP A 14 -8.29 2.24 -2.30
CA TRP A 14 -7.38 1.13 -2.05
C TRP A 14 -6.11 1.33 -2.87
N VAL A 15 -4.97 1.45 -2.21
CA VAL A 15 -3.68 1.68 -2.86
C VAL A 15 -2.84 0.42 -2.81
N VAL A 16 -2.31 -0.02 -3.95
CA VAL A 16 -1.32 -1.08 -4.08
C VAL A 16 0.05 -0.45 -4.21
N PHE A 17 1.01 -0.85 -3.38
CA PHE A 17 2.33 -0.22 -3.32
C PHE A 17 3.44 -1.20 -2.95
N GLU A 18 4.67 -0.83 -3.30
CA GLU A 18 5.90 -1.48 -2.84
C GLU A 18 6.48 -0.68 -1.67
N ALA A 19 6.85 -1.38 -0.58
CA ALA A 19 7.68 -0.81 0.47
C ALA A 19 9.13 -0.76 -0.04
N ILE A 20 9.59 0.44 -0.37
CA ILE A 20 10.94 0.68 -0.90
C ILE A 20 11.97 0.73 0.23
N LYS A 21 11.56 1.27 1.38
CA LYS A 21 12.36 1.30 2.59
C LYS A 21 11.45 0.96 3.78
N ALA A 22 11.90 0.02 4.58
CA ALA A 22 11.23 -0.38 5.80
C ALA A 22 12.25 -0.89 6.80
N HIS A 23 12.00 -0.61 8.07
CA HIS A 23 12.78 -1.13 9.18
C HIS A 23 11.89 -1.94 10.11
N SER A 24 12.50 -2.76 10.95
CA SER A 24 11.78 -3.51 11.96
C SER A 24 12.03 -2.87 13.32
N ASP A 25 10.96 -2.55 14.03
CA ASP A 25 11.02 -2.02 15.40
C ASP A 25 9.98 -2.76 16.27
N ASN A 26 10.41 -3.31 17.40
CA ASN A 26 9.56 -4.04 18.34
C ASN A 26 8.65 -5.12 17.70
N ASN A 27 9.19 -5.89 16.75
CA ASN A 27 8.47 -6.89 15.91
C ASN A 27 7.44 -6.31 14.92
N TYR A 28 7.34 -5.00 14.80
CA TYR A 28 6.56 -4.34 13.76
C TYR A 28 7.44 -4.03 12.56
N ARG A 29 6.86 -4.18 11.36
CA ARG A 29 7.46 -3.71 10.12
C ARG A 29 7.00 -2.27 9.88
N MET A 30 7.90 -1.33 10.11
CA MET A 30 7.65 0.10 9.90
C MET A 30 8.04 0.45 8.47
N ILE A 31 7.09 1.01 7.72
CA ILE A 31 7.29 1.40 6.32
C ILE A 31 7.71 2.86 6.27
N ASP A 32 8.94 3.12 5.82
CA ASP A 32 9.53 4.46 5.75
C ASP A 32 9.21 5.14 4.42
N ASP A 33 9.34 4.40 3.32
CA ASP A 33 9.10 4.89 1.96
C ASP A 33 8.35 3.89 1.12
N ILE A 34 7.39 4.40 0.34
CA ILE A 34 6.61 3.61 -0.61
C ILE A 34 6.69 4.14 -2.03
N ALA A 35 6.50 3.21 -2.97
CA ALA A 35 6.18 3.50 -4.36
C ALA A 35 4.77 3.00 -4.66
N VAL A 36 3.85 3.91 -4.97
CA VAL A 36 2.50 3.56 -5.42
C VAL A 36 2.59 2.92 -6.79
N ILE A 37 1.95 1.76 -6.94
CA ILE A 37 1.88 1.02 -8.20
C ILE A 37 0.53 1.24 -8.87
N ASP A 38 -0.54 1.19 -8.08
CA ASP A 38 -1.92 1.25 -8.59
C ASP A 38 -2.91 1.67 -7.50
N TYR A 39 -4.12 2.07 -7.87
CA TYR A 39 -5.18 2.43 -6.93
C TYR A 39 -6.58 2.12 -7.46
N PHE A 40 -7.49 1.77 -6.56
CA PHE A 40 -8.83 1.28 -6.89
C PHE A 40 -9.88 1.82 -5.92
N ASP A 41 -11.14 1.88 -6.39
CA ASP A 41 -12.30 2.11 -5.53
C ASP A 41 -12.73 0.83 -4.80
N ASP A 42 -12.54 -0.33 -5.43
CA ASP A 42 -12.96 -1.63 -4.92
C ASP A 42 -11.79 -2.42 -4.31
N SER A 43 -12.02 -3.02 -3.15
CA SER A 43 -10.99 -3.77 -2.42
C SER A 43 -10.58 -5.07 -3.11
N MET A 44 -11.51 -5.72 -3.82
CA MET A 44 -11.25 -6.96 -4.54
C MET A 44 -10.42 -6.72 -5.79
N GLU A 45 -10.58 -5.58 -6.45
CA GLU A 45 -9.70 -5.17 -7.55
C GLU A 45 -8.26 -4.95 -7.07
N ALA A 46 -8.08 -4.20 -5.98
CA ALA A 46 -6.76 -4.00 -5.36
C ALA A 46 -6.12 -5.32 -4.92
N PHE A 47 -6.89 -6.22 -4.30
CA PHE A 47 -6.42 -7.54 -3.90
C PHE A 47 -5.99 -8.39 -5.10
N ARG A 48 -6.78 -8.43 -6.17
CA ARG A 48 -6.42 -9.17 -7.40
C ARG A 48 -5.13 -8.63 -7.99
N ARG A 49 -4.98 -7.31 -8.05
CA ARG A 49 -3.77 -6.66 -8.57
C ARG A 49 -2.55 -6.97 -7.71
N HIS A 50 -2.68 -6.89 -6.39
CA HIS A 50 -1.64 -7.30 -5.45
C HIS A 50 -1.23 -8.77 -5.65
N ALA A 51 -2.20 -9.69 -5.74
CA ALA A 51 -1.92 -11.11 -5.92
C ALA A 51 -1.22 -11.43 -7.25
N GLU A 52 -1.58 -10.72 -8.33
CA GLU A 52 -0.92 -10.81 -9.62
C GLU A 52 0.55 -10.36 -9.52
N LEU A 53 0.80 -9.19 -8.92
CA LEU A 53 2.14 -8.65 -8.73
C LEU A 53 3.00 -9.53 -7.82
N GLN A 54 2.42 -10.08 -6.74
CA GLN A 54 3.13 -10.98 -5.83
C GLN A 54 3.59 -12.25 -6.54
N LYS A 55 2.79 -12.81 -7.45
CA LYS A 55 3.18 -13.97 -8.27
C LYS A 55 4.33 -13.64 -9.22
N GLN A 56 4.30 -12.44 -9.84
CA GLN A 56 5.34 -12.01 -10.77
C GLN A 56 6.65 -11.60 -10.06
N LYS A 57 6.54 -11.06 -8.85
CA LYS A 57 7.65 -10.45 -8.11
C LYS A 57 7.68 -10.93 -6.64
N PRO A 58 7.84 -12.24 -6.37
CA PRO A 58 7.69 -12.81 -5.02
C PRO A 58 8.72 -12.32 -4.00
N ARG A 59 9.83 -11.72 -4.46
CA ARG A 59 10.88 -11.14 -3.61
C ARG A 59 10.64 -9.68 -3.25
N ARG A 60 9.64 -9.02 -3.84
CA ARG A 60 9.30 -7.63 -3.54
C ARG A 60 8.35 -7.58 -2.35
N GLU A 61 8.48 -6.54 -1.56
CA GLU A 61 7.66 -6.29 -0.39
C GLU A 61 6.43 -5.47 -0.81
N LEU A 62 5.38 -6.17 -1.22
CA LEU A 62 4.17 -5.58 -1.81
C LEU A 62 3.00 -5.63 -0.84
N TYR A 63 2.25 -4.54 -0.77
CA TYR A 63 1.07 -4.40 0.07
C TYR A 63 -0.08 -3.76 -0.69
N PHE A 64 -1.30 -3.90 -0.15
CA PHE A 64 -2.42 -3.06 -0.52
C PHE A 64 -3.17 -2.64 0.75
N PHE A 65 -3.56 -1.38 0.84
CA PHE A 65 -4.25 -0.84 2.01
C PHE A 65 -5.13 0.35 1.64
N SER A 66 -6.16 0.61 2.43
CA SER A 66 -6.99 1.82 2.32
C SER A 66 -7.03 2.54 3.66
N TYR A 67 -7.00 3.87 3.62
CA TYR A 67 -7.28 4.72 4.77
C TYR A 67 -8.57 5.50 4.53
N PHE A 68 -9.64 5.09 5.21
CA PHE A 68 -10.89 5.83 5.23
C PHE A 68 -10.84 6.83 6.39
N GLN A 69 -10.86 8.13 6.07
CA GLN A 69 -11.05 9.15 7.10
C GLN A 69 -12.47 9.00 7.65
N LYS A 70 -12.61 8.90 8.98
CA LYS A 70 -13.92 9.01 9.61
C LYS A 70 -14.32 10.48 9.53
N GLU A 71 -15.43 10.77 8.84
CA GLU A 71 -16.07 12.08 8.97
C GLU A 71 -16.46 12.28 10.44
N THR A 72 -16.04 13.41 11.01
CA THR A 72 -16.30 13.80 12.41
C THR A 72 -17.54 14.67 12.47
#